data_AF-A0A1B9GL97-F1
#
_entry.id   AF-A0A1B9GL97-F1
#
_cell.length_a   1.000
_cell.length_b   1.000
_cell.length_c   1.000
_cell.angle_alpha   90.00
_cell.angle_beta   90.00
_cell.angle_gamma   90.00
#
_symmetry.space_group_name_H-M   'P 1'
#
loop_
_entity.id
_entity.type
_entity.pdbx_description
1 polymer ?
#
loop_
_entity_poly.entity_id
_entity_poly.type
_entity_poly.pdbx_seq_one_letter_code
_entity_poly.pdbx_strand_id
1 'polypeptide(L)'
;MIVVGQAAREQEKFCVNDSDWQERGYVSPTADDGSTKLYKPGKVAVVLSGRQAGKKVVVIKQQDDGTKDRPYPHAVVAGIERYPLKVTKNMGKKRIARRSKVKPFIKVINYSHLLPTRYQLELESLKGSVSNETFKEPTQREDAKKAIKKAFEERYAKGNSRWFFSKLRF
;
A
#
# COMPACT_ATOMS: atom_id res chain seq x y z
N MET A 1 36.24 4.80 66.15
CA MET A 1 35.01 5.60 65.99
C MET A 1 34.73 5.73 64.51
N ILE A 2 33.46 5.52 64.15
CA ILE A 2 32.89 5.46 62.80
C ILE A 2 32.89 6.86 62.16
N VAL A 3 32.94 6.95 60.81
CA VAL A 3 31.98 7.66 59.92
C VAL A 3 32.59 8.03 58.54
N VAL A 4 32.16 7.30 57.49
CA VAL A 4 31.55 7.70 56.20
C VAL A 4 32.20 8.75 55.24
N GLY A 5 32.28 8.36 53.95
CA GLY A 5 32.04 9.22 52.77
C GLY A 5 33.29 9.61 51.97
N GLN A 6 33.37 9.60 50.63
CA GLN A 6 32.45 9.38 49.51
C GLN A 6 33.31 8.89 48.33
N ALA A 7 32.92 7.80 47.67
CA ALA A 7 33.49 7.39 46.39
C ALA A 7 32.84 8.24 45.27
N ALA A 8 33.55 9.26 44.79
CA ALA A 8 33.18 10.00 43.59
C ALA A 8 33.48 9.13 42.36
N ARG A 9 32.41 8.61 41.77
CA ARG A 9 32.38 7.80 40.57
C ARG A 9 32.58 8.73 39.36
N GLU A 10 33.81 8.89 38.92
CA GLU A 10 34.14 9.64 37.71
C GLU A 10 33.83 8.75 36.50
N GLN A 11 32.59 8.85 36.02
CA GLN A 11 32.21 8.33 34.71
C GLN A 11 32.81 9.25 33.65
N GLU A 12 33.98 8.89 33.16
CA GLU A 12 34.47 9.42 31.89
C GLU A 12 33.48 9.02 30.79
N LYS A 13 32.69 10.00 30.36
CA LYS A 13 31.82 9.89 29.20
C LYS A 13 32.71 9.65 27.99
N PHE A 14 32.73 8.40 27.51
CA PHE A 14 33.14 8.08 26.16
C PHE A 14 32.12 8.71 25.19
N CYS A 15 32.23 10.02 24.97
CA CYS A 15 31.53 10.72 23.91
C CYS A 15 32.19 10.32 22.60
N VAL A 16 31.66 9.27 21.96
CA VAL A 16 31.95 9.02 20.54
C VAL A 16 31.38 10.21 19.77
N ASN A 17 32.25 11.05 19.23
CA ASN A 17 31.84 12.16 18.37
C ASN A 17 31.25 11.59 17.06
N ASP A 18 30.13 12.17 16.61
CA ASP A 18 29.40 11.80 15.37
C ASP A 18 30.28 11.74 14.12
N SER A 19 31.44 12.41 14.13
CA SER A 19 32.40 12.48 13.03
C SER A 19 33.05 11.12 12.70
N ASP A 20 33.19 10.24 13.70
CA ASP A 20 33.89 8.95 13.56
C ASP A 20 33.07 7.90 12.77
N TRP A 21 31.75 8.14 12.65
CA TRP A 21 30.83 7.30 11.89
C TRP A 21 30.81 7.59 10.39
N GLN A 22 31.28 8.77 9.96
CA GLN A 22 31.30 9.16 8.55
C GLN A 22 32.46 8.50 7.77
N GLU A 23 33.58 8.20 8.42
CA GLU A 23 34.74 7.57 7.76
C GLU A 23 34.56 6.07 7.48
N ARG A 24 33.65 5.39 8.19
CA ARG A 24 33.35 3.96 7.98
C ARG A 24 32.41 3.68 6.81
N GLY A 25 32.09 4.67 5.98
CA GLY A 25 31.16 4.51 4.85
C GLY A 25 29.74 4.16 5.28
N TYR A 26 29.40 4.39 6.55
CA TYR A 26 28.03 4.26 7.04
C TYR A 26 27.30 5.58 6.74
N VAL A 27 26.56 5.60 5.63
CA VAL A 27 25.64 6.69 5.35
C VAL A 27 24.59 6.68 6.46
N SER A 28 24.56 7.75 7.26
CA SER A 28 23.52 7.96 8.25
C SER A 28 22.15 7.89 7.57
N PRO A 29 21.18 7.08 8.07
CA PRO A 29 19.81 7.11 7.57
C PRO A 29 19.19 8.44 7.95
N THR A 30 19.44 9.48 7.18
CA THR A 30 18.77 10.77 7.35
C THR A 30 17.29 10.57 7.03
N ALA A 31 16.47 10.53 8.08
CA ALA A 31 15.00 10.57 8.06
C ALA A 31 14.27 9.42 7.34
N ASP A 32 14.55 8.18 7.73
CA ASP A 32 13.58 7.09 7.66
C ASP A 32 13.68 6.29 8.97
N ASP A 33 12.96 6.73 9.99
CA ASP A 33 12.74 6.00 11.23
C ASP A 33 12.28 4.56 10.93
N GLY A 34 13.12 3.60 11.33
CA GLY A 34 12.99 2.17 11.12
C GLY A 34 11.82 1.53 11.87
N SER A 35 10.60 1.98 11.61
CA SER A 35 9.40 1.16 11.67
C SER A 35 9.07 0.76 10.23
N THR A 36 9.07 -0.53 9.92
CA THR A 36 8.75 -0.99 8.56
C THR A 36 7.27 -0.71 8.28
N LYS A 37 6.94 0.50 7.78
CA LYS A 37 5.57 0.91 7.44
C LYS A 37 5.00 -0.09 6.44
N LEU A 38 3.98 -0.84 6.87
CA LEU A 38 3.42 -1.97 6.11
C LEU A 38 2.63 -1.52 4.87
N TYR A 39 2.06 -0.31 4.91
CA TYR A 39 1.11 0.21 3.91
C TYR A 39 1.72 1.25 2.96
N LYS A 40 2.96 1.02 2.51
CA LYS A 40 3.57 1.87 1.47
C LYS A 40 2.76 1.83 0.17
N PRO A 41 2.73 2.94 -0.61
CA PRO A 41 2.15 2.94 -1.95
C PRO A 41 2.69 1.79 -2.81
N GLY A 42 1.80 1.10 -3.52
CA GLY A 42 2.14 -0.10 -4.30
C GLY A 42 2.09 -1.41 -3.50
N LYS A 43 1.89 -1.38 -2.18
CA LYS A 43 1.63 -2.61 -1.41
C LYS A 43 0.24 -3.15 -1.69
N VAL A 44 0.15 -4.48 -1.73
CA VAL A 44 -1.12 -5.19 -1.90
C VAL A 44 -1.67 -5.54 -0.52
N ALA A 45 -2.97 -5.34 -0.34
CA ALA A 45 -3.71 -5.73 0.85
C ALA A 45 -5.02 -6.44 0.48
N VAL A 46 -5.64 -7.11 1.45
CA VAL A 46 -6.98 -7.69 1.33
C VAL A 46 -7.93 -6.92 2.25
N VAL A 47 -9.12 -6.61 1.76
CA VAL A 47 -10.15 -5.94 2.58
C VAL A 47 -10.83 -6.97 3.48
N LEU A 48 -10.92 -6.67 4.77
CA LEU A 48 -11.51 -7.54 5.78
C LEU A 48 -13.02 -7.31 5.96
N SER A 49 -13.49 -6.06 5.83
CA SER A 49 -14.88 -5.69 6.19
C SER A 49 -15.61 -4.87 5.12
N GLY A 50 -16.94 -4.85 5.23
CA GLY A 50 -17.86 -4.10 4.36
C GLY A 50 -18.13 -4.75 3.00
N ARG A 51 -18.81 -4.01 2.10
CA ARG A 51 -19.24 -4.52 0.77
C ARG A 51 -18.11 -5.10 -0.09
N GLN A 52 -16.87 -4.66 0.12
CA GLN A 52 -15.70 -5.09 -0.65
C GLN A 52 -14.83 -6.09 0.13
N ALA A 53 -15.35 -6.73 1.17
CA ALA A 53 -14.62 -7.75 1.92
C ALA A 53 -14.16 -8.92 1.02
N GLY A 54 -12.99 -9.48 1.32
CA GLY A 54 -12.35 -10.55 0.55
C GLY A 54 -11.82 -10.11 -0.82
N LYS A 55 -11.85 -8.81 -1.14
CA LYS A 55 -11.28 -8.26 -2.37
C LYS A 55 -9.85 -7.79 -2.13
N LYS A 56 -9.01 -8.03 -3.13
CA LYS A 56 -7.60 -7.61 -3.20
C LYS A 56 -7.56 -6.17 -3.67
N VAL A 57 -6.74 -5.38 -2.99
CA VAL A 57 -6.57 -3.95 -3.20
C VAL A 57 -5.09 -3.59 -3.25
N VAL A 58 -4.77 -2.51 -3.93
CA VAL A 58 -3.46 -1.87 -3.93
C VAL A 58 -3.61 -0.53 -3.22
N VAL A 59 -2.66 -0.23 -2.34
CA VAL A 59 -2.57 1.07 -1.68
C VAL A 59 -2.01 2.08 -2.68
N ILE A 60 -2.76 3.14 -2.97
CA ILE A 60 -2.32 4.24 -3.85
C ILE A 60 -1.68 5.35 -3.01
N LYS A 61 -2.37 5.76 -1.94
CA LYS A 61 -1.95 6.84 -1.06
C LYS A 61 -2.18 6.44 0.39
N GLN A 62 -1.14 6.62 1.20
CA GLN A 62 -1.20 6.46 2.65
C GLN A 62 -1.59 7.81 3.29
N GLN A 63 -2.42 7.77 4.33
CA GLN A 63 -2.79 8.94 5.12
C GLN A 63 -2.74 8.54 6.60
N ASP A 64 -1.57 8.74 7.19
CA ASP A 64 -1.29 8.26 8.55
C ASP A 64 -1.74 9.29 9.60
N ASP A 65 -1.68 10.59 9.28
CA ASP A 65 -2.05 11.70 10.19
C ASP A 65 -3.56 12.01 10.21
N GLY A 66 -4.36 11.24 9.47
CA GLY A 66 -5.80 11.51 9.30
C GLY A 66 -6.09 12.75 8.46
N THR A 67 -7.37 13.11 8.36
CA THR A 67 -7.87 14.30 7.65
C THR A 67 -8.99 14.92 8.47
N LYS A 68 -9.32 16.21 8.25
CA LYS A 68 -10.42 16.87 8.97
C LYS A 68 -11.75 16.09 8.90
N ASP A 69 -12.04 15.48 7.76
CA ASP A 69 -13.24 14.63 7.59
C ASP A 69 -13.14 13.27 8.30
N ARG A 70 -11.91 12.78 8.53
CA ARG A 70 -11.62 11.41 8.99
C ARG A 70 -10.38 11.43 9.89
N PRO A 71 -10.55 11.55 11.22
CA PRO A 71 -9.42 11.71 12.14
C PRO A 71 -8.62 10.42 12.39
N TYR A 72 -9.00 9.30 11.77
CA TYR A 72 -8.32 8.01 11.89
C TYR A 72 -7.36 7.76 10.72
N PRO A 73 -6.32 6.93 10.92
CA PRO A 73 -5.37 6.61 9.87
C PRO A 73 -6.03 5.72 8.80
N HIS A 74 -5.85 6.08 7.53
CA HIS A 74 -6.54 5.44 6.42
C HIS A 74 -5.72 5.44 5.14
N ALA A 75 -6.11 4.57 4.21
CA ALA A 75 -5.49 4.45 2.91
C ALA A 75 -6.52 4.68 1.81
N VAL A 76 -6.09 5.38 0.76
CA VAL A 76 -6.78 5.42 -0.52
C VAL A 76 -6.36 4.19 -1.30
N VAL A 77 -7.33 3.31 -1.58
CA VAL A 77 -7.06 2.03 -2.24
C VAL A 77 -7.82 1.91 -3.56
N ALA A 78 -7.21 1.19 -4.50
CA ALA A 78 -7.87 0.69 -5.71
C ALA A 78 -7.86 -0.82 -5.72
N GLY A 79 -8.99 -1.43 -6.03
CA GLY A 79 -9.13 -2.88 -6.04
C GLY A 79 -9.98 -3.40 -7.18
N ILE A 80 -10.12 -4.73 -7.19
CA ILE A 80 -10.91 -5.44 -8.19
C ILE A 80 -12.21 -5.93 -7.54
N GLU A 81 -13.35 -5.42 -8.01
CA GLU A 81 -14.67 -5.90 -7.57
C GLU A 81 -15.02 -7.20 -8.30
N ARG A 82 -14.88 -7.19 -9.63
CA ARG A 82 -15.09 -8.35 -10.50
C ARG A 82 -13.76 -8.76 -11.13
N TYR A 83 -13.28 -9.92 -10.71
CA TYR A 83 -12.05 -10.55 -11.21
C TYR A 83 -12.20 -11.08 -12.63
N PRO A 84 -11.10 -11.11 -13.41
CA PRO A 84 -11.10 -11.80 -14.69
C PRO A 84 -11.31 -13.31 -14.47
N LEU A 85 -12.06 -13.92 -15.39
CA LEU A 85 -12.34 -15.36 -15.35
C LEU A 85 -11.19 -16.14 -16.00
N LYS A 86 -10.99 -17.40 -15.58
CA LYS A 86 -10.00 -18.29 -16.19
C LYS A 86 -10.25 -18.40 -17.71
N VAL A 87 -9.19 -18.18 -18.47
CA VAL A 87 -9.14 -18.36 -19.93
C VAL A 87 -8.48 -19.70 -20.24
N THR A 88 -9.01 -20.44 -21.21
CA THR A 88 -8.44 -21.70 -21.72
C THR A 88 -8.15 -21.58 -23.21
N LYS A 89 -7.25 -22.43 -23.73
CA LYS A 89 -6.79 -22.38 -25.14
C LYS A 89 -7.92 -22.55 -26.15
N ASN A 90 -8.95 -23.34 -25.82
CA ASN A 90 -10.08 -23.64 -26.72
C ASN A 90 -11.10 -22.48 -26.86
N MET A 91 -10.91 -21.36 -26.14
CA MET A 91 -11.87 -20.26 -26.21
C MET A 91 -11.65 -19.38 -27.44
N GLY A 92 -12.74 -19.02 -28.13
CA GLY A 92 -12.69 -18.03 -29.20
C GLY A 92 -12.37 -16.61 -28.68
N LYS A 93 -11.78 -15.78 -29.54
CA LYS A 93 -11.31 -14.41 -29.24
C LYS A 93 -12.37 -13.55 -28.54
N LYS A 94 -13.64 -13.61 -28.99
CA LYS A 94 -14.77 -12.89 -28.38
C LYS A 94 -15.02 -13.29 -26.92
N ARG A 95 -14.93 -14.59 -26.60
CA ARG A 95 -15.13 -15.12 -25.25
C ARG A 95 -13.96 -14.75 -24.33
N ILE A 96 -12.73 -14.76 -24.87
CA ILE A 96 -11.53 -14.32 -24.17
C ILE A 96 -11.66 -12.85 -23.77
N ALA A 97 -11.98 -11.96 -24.73
CA ALA A 97 -12.14 -10.54 -24.46
C ALA A 97 -13.20 -10.25 -23.38
N ARG A 98 -14.32 -10.99 -23.37
CA ARG A 98 -15.35 -10.83 -22.32
C ARG A 98 -14.88 -11.31 -20.94
N ARG A 99 -14.05 -12.36 -20.88
CA ARG A 99 -13.55 -12.95 -19.62
C ARG A 99 -12.39 -12.16 -19.00
N SER A 100 -11.59 -11.48 -19.81
CA SER A 100 -10.46 -10.65 -19.35
C SER A 100 -10.89 -9.28 -18.80
N LYS A 101 -12.14 -8.87 -18.99
CA LYS A 101 -12.66 -7.59 -18.47
C LYS A 101 -12.63 -7.54 -16.95
N VAL A 102 -12.11 -6.45 -16.41
CA VAL A 102 -12.03 -6.20 -14.96
C VAL A 102 -13.00 -5.07 -14.57
N LYS A 103 -13.67 -5.21 -13.43
CA LYS A 103 -14.43 -4.10 -12.82
C LYS A 103 -13.66 -3.57 -11.61
N PRO A 104 -12.98 -2.42 -11.71
CA PRO A 104 -12.26 -1.84 -10.59
C PRO A 104 -13.20 -1.09 -9.64
N PHE A 105 -12.74 -0.87 -8.42
CA PHE A 105 -13.33 0.07 -7.48
C PHE A 105 -12.24 0.90 -6.81
N ILE A 106 -12.64 2.08 -6.33
CA ILE A 106 -11.80 2.98 -5.57
C ILE A 106 -12.51 3.21 -4.24
N LYS A 107 -11.77 3.14 -3.13
CA LYS A 107 -12.34 3.36 -1.80
C LYS A 107 -11.29 3.91 -0.85
N VAL A 108 -11.74 4.70 0.12
CA VAL A 108 -10.94 5.06 1.29
C VAL A 108 -11.26 4.08 2.42
N ILE A 109 -10.25 3.40 2.95
CA ILE A 109 -10.40 2.33 3.94
C ILE A 109 -9.47 2.58 5.13
N ASN A 110 -9.97 2.38 6.35
CA ASN A 110 -9.16 2.39 7.57
C ASN A 110 -8.17 1.20 7.57
N TYR A 111 -6.93 1.41 8.02
CA TYR A 111 -5.93 0.34 8.09
C TYR A 111 -6.38 -0.90 8.88
N SER A 112 -7.20 -0.75 9.92
CA SER A 112 -7.71 -1.90 10.69
C SER A 112 -8.61 -2.84 9.87
N HIS A 113 -9.12 -2.37 8.73
CA HIS A 113 -9.93 -3.16 7.80
C HIS A 113 -9.13 -3.69 6.61
N LEU A 114 -7.81 -3.56 6.65
CA LEU A 114 -6.90 -4.11 5.66
C LEU A 114 -6.06 -5.21 6.30
N LEU A 115 -5.90 -6.30 5.56
CA LEU A 115 -4.93 -7.35 5.84
C LEU A 115 -3.73 -7.12 4.93
N PRO A 116 -2.56 -6.75 5.48
CA PRO A 116 -1.37 -6.49 4.68
C PRO A 116 -0.84 -7.79 4.11
N THR A 117 -0.37 -7.75 2.87
CA THR A 117 0.25 -8.92 2.23
C THR A 117 1.69 -8.64 1.86
N ARG A 118 2.47 -9.71 1.67
CA ARG A 118 3.86 -9.60 1.19
C ARG A 118 3.94 -9.03 -0.23
N TYR A 119 2.91 -9.24 -1.04
CA TYR A 119 2.92 -8.89 -2.45
C TYR A 119 2.92 -7.37 -2.66
N GLN A 120 3.58 -6.99 -3.75
CA GLN A 120 3.69 -5.61 -4.19
C GLN A 120 3.23 -5.55 -5.63
N LEU A 121 2.57 -4.46 -5.99
CA LEU A 121 2.09 -4.21 -7.32
C LEU A 121 2.39 -2.75 -7.64
N GLU A 122 3.52 -2.55 -8.30
CA GLU A 122 3.95 -1.24 -8.73
C GLU A 122 2.99 -0.73 -9.82
N LEU A 123 2.36 0.41 -9.60
CA LEU A 123 1.49 1.08 -10.57
C LEU A 123 1.90 2.53 -10.63
N GLU A 124 2.99 2.80 -11.35
CA GLU A 124 3.47 4.16 -11.62
C GLU A 124 2.34 5.04 -12.20
N SER A 125 1.50 4.48 -13.07
CA SER A 125 0.39 5.19 -13.72
C SER A 125 -0.76 5.61 -12.80
N LEU A 126 -0.82 5.11 -11.56
CA LEU A 126 -1.89 5.47 -10.61
C LEU A 126 -1.44 6.41 -9.49
N LYS A 127 -0.14 6.71 -9.42
CA LYS A 127 0.43 7.61 -8.41
C LYS A 127 0.09 9.06 -8.80
N GLY A 128 -1.09 9.51 -8.38
CA GLY A 128 -1.58 10.88 -8.60
C GLY A 128 -2.96 10.99 -9.26
N SER A 129 -3.47 9.91 -9.87
CA SER A 129 -4.80 9.94 -10.52
C SER A 129 -5.97 9.83 -9.55
N VAL A 130 -5.71 9.45 -8.30
CA VAL A 130 -6.73 9.34 -7.25
C VAL A 130 -6.32 10.24 -6.09
N SER A 131 -7.03 11.37 -5.96
CA SER A 131 -6.91 12.28 -4.83
C SER A 131 -8.13 12.16 -3.92
N ASN A 132 -8.06 12.79 -2.74
CA ASN A 132 -9.21 12.83 -1.81
C ASN A 132 -10.40 13.60 -2.41
N GLU A 133 -10.14 14.51 -3.35
CA GLU A 133 -11.16 15.32 -4.04
C GLU A 133 -11.93 14.52 -5.08
N THR A 134 -11.28 13.52 -5.69
CA THR A 134 -11.91 12.56 -6.61
C THR A 134 -13.09 11.84 -5.95
N PHE A 135 -13.17 11.81 -4.62
CA PHE A 135 -14.29 11.21 -3.90
C PHE A 135 -15.48 12.15 -3.70
N LYS A 136 -15.39 13.46 -3.89
CA LYS A 136 -16.55 14.35 -3.69
C LYS A 136 -17.47 14.30 -4.89
N GLU A 137 -16.91 14.42 -6.08
CA GLU A 137 -17.66 14.45 -7.33
C GLU A 137 -17.86 13.06 -7.97
N PRO A 138 -19.09 12.68 -8.35
CA PRO A 138 -19.35 11.36 -8.93
C PRO A 138 -18.72 11.18 -10.32
N THR A 139 -18.65 12.25 -11.12
CA THR A 139 -18.03 12.24 -12.46
C THR A 139 -16.55 11.87 -12.39
N GLN A 140 -15.80 12.51 -11.49
CA GLN A 140 -14.37 12.22 -11.26
C GLN A 140 -14.14 10.78 -10.80
N ARG A 141 -15.05 10.21 -9.98
CA ARG A 141 -14.99 8.79 -9.59
C ARG A 141 -15.12 7.86 -10.79
N GLU A 142 -15.93 8.19 -11.79
CA GLU A 142 -16.10 7.37 -12.98
C GLU A 142 -14.86 7.42 -13.87
N ASP A 143 -14.27 8.59 -14.05
CA ASP A 143 -13.07 8.76 -14.87
C ASP A 143 -11.84 8.09 -14.24
N ALA A 144 -11.68 8.20 -12.92
CA ALA A 144 -10.64 7.46 -12.21
C ALA A 144 -10.82 5.94 -12.34
N LYS A 145 -12.06 5.42 -12.28
CA LYS A 145 -12.33 3.99 -12.53
C LYS A 145 -11.99 3.57 -13.95
N LYS A 146 -12.24 4.41 -14.96
CA LYS A 146 -11.87 4.13 -16.36
C LYS A 146 -10.34 4.05 -16.50
N ALA A 147 -9.60 4.96 -15.87
CA ALA A 147 -8.13 4.95 -15.88
C ALA A 147 -7.57 3.67 -15.22
N ILE A 148 -8.06 3.32 -14.03
CA ILE A 148 -7.64 2.12 -13.30
C ILE A 148 -7.99 0.85 -14.07
N LYS A 149 -9.15 0.83 -14.74
CA LYS A 149 -9.57 -0.32 -15.55
C LYS A 149 -8.55 -0.60 -16.66
N LYS A 150 -8.12 0.42 -17.40
CA LYS A 150 -7.12 0.29 -18.46
C LYS A 150 -5.80 -0.26 -17.90
N ALA A 151 -5.30 0.33 -16.81
CA ALA A 151 -4.06 -0.12 -16.17
C ALA A 151 -4.12 -1.59 -15.69
N PHE A 152 -5.24 -2.02 -15.10
CA PHE A 152 -5.41 -3.41 -14.67
C PHE A 152 -5.56 -4.39 -15.83
N GLU A 153 -6.27 -4.02 -16.90
CA GLU A 153 -6.42 -4.88 -18.08
C GLU A 153 -5.09 -5.07 -18.82
N GLU A 154 -4.27 -4.01 -18.94
CA GLU A 154 -2.92 -4.08 -19.51
C GLU A 154 -1.99 -4.96 -18.67
N ARG A 155 -1.99 -4.81 -17.35
CA ARG A 155 -1.21 -5.67 -16.43
C ARG A 155 -1.64 -7.14 -16.51
N TYR A 156 -2.94 -7.40 -16.62
CA TYR A 156 -3.46 -8.77 -16.77
C TYR A 156 -3.05 -9.39 -18.10
N ALA A 157 -3.07 -8.63 -19.20
CA ALA A 157 -2.62 -9.09 -20.51
C ALA A 157 -1.13 -9.44 -20.52
N LYS A 158 -0.29 -8.70 -19.78
CA LYS A 158 1.14 -9.01 -19.58
C LYS A 158 1.38 -10.27 -18.75
N GLY A 159 0.36 -10.82 -18.08
CA GLY A 159 0.48 -12.02 -17.24
C GLY A 159 1.21 -11.80 -15.91
N ASN A 160 1.55 -10.55 -15.58
CA ASN A 160 2.23 -10.21 -14.33
C ASN A 160 1.21 -10.23 -13.16
N SER A 161 1.68 -10.54 -11.94
CA SER A 161 0.88 -10.47 -10.71
C SER A 161 -0.34 -11.40 -10.71
N ARG A 162 -0.12 -12.67 -11.08
CA ARG A 162 -1.14 -13.73 -11.13
C ARG A 162 -2.01 -13.80 -9.88
N TRP A 163 -1.39 -13.65 -8.71
CA TRP A 163 -2.08 -13.69 -7.43
C TRP A 163 -3.06 -12.52 -7.27
N PHE A 164 -2.72 -11.30 -7.70
CA PHE A 164 -3.63 -10.17 -7.57
C PHE A 164 -4.93 -10.34 -8.37
N PHE A 165 -4.83 -10.91 -9.57
CA PHE A 165 -5.98 -11.14 -10.46
C PHE A 165 -6.75 -12.43 -10.18
N SER A 166 -6.27 -13.30 -9.28
CA SER A 166 -7.02 -14.48 -8.85
C SER A 166 -8.01 -14.12 -7.73
N LYS A 167 -9.25 -14.59 -7.84
CA LYS A 167 -10.24 -14.42 -6.78
C LYS A 167 -9.79 -15.18 -5.51
N LEU A 168 -9.83 -14.52 -4.36
CA LEU A 168 -9.67 -15.18 -3.06
C LEU A 168 -10.90 -16.06 -2.80
N ARG A 169 -10.68 -17.33 -2.48
CA ARG A 169 -11.74 -18.28 -2.09
C ARG A 169 -11.68 -18.42 -0.58
N PHE A 170 -12.80 -18.14 0.06
CA PHE A 170 -13.06 -18.26 1.49
C PHE A 170 -14.50 -18.73 1.64
#